data_AF-A0A7V6DG12-F1
#
_entry.id   AF-A0A7V6DG12-F1
#
_cell.length_a   1.000
_cell.length_b   1.000
_cell.length_c   1.000
_cell.angle_alpha   90.00
_cell.angle_beta   90.00
_cell.angle_gamma   90.00
#
_symmetry.space_group_name_H-M   'P 1'
#
loop_
_entity.id
_entity.type
_entity.pdbx_description
1 polymer ?
#
loop_
_entity_poly.entity_id
_entity_poly.type
_entity_poly.pdbx_seq_one_letter_code
_entity_poly.pdbx_strand_id
1 'polypeptide(L)'
;MTILKILDTLQQLELRAAELYRWLAEVLAADRQASGVFFRLSLQEQTHANLIAFQRRVILHGGGPVAVPEIDLRGVAEVIAAVDEFRATHPSPTVEEAVAFAMWLEEGAAEQVHSRLLRACDSPLATLVRNLAADDRRHKELLGTLTARFAKESAAC
;
A
#
# COMPACT_ATOMS: atom_id res chain seq x y z
N MET A 1 -4.33 -7.48 -21.40
CA MET A 1 -3.12 -7.19 -20.58
C MET A 1 -2.54 -8.49 -20.05
N THR A 2 -1.21 -8.61 -19.88
CA THR A 2 -0.59 -9.85 -19.36
C THR A 2 -0.48 -9.83 -17.85
N ILE A 3 -0.46 -10.99 -17.20
CA ILE A 3 -0.29 -11.07 -15.74
C ILE A 3 0.98 -10.38 -15.24
N LEU A 4 2.04 -10.45 -16.03
CA LEU A 4 3.31 -9.80 -15.72
C LEU A 4 3.20 -8.28 -15.62
N LYS A 5 2.31 -7.66 -16.41
CA LYS A 5 2.06 -6.21 -16.35
C LYS A 5 1.27 -5.86 -15.10
N ILE A 6 0.30 -6.69 -14.72
CA ILE A 6 -0.45 -6.51 -13.47
C ILE A 6 0.50 -6.57 -12.27
N LEU A 7 1.34 -7.59 -12.19
CA LEU A 7 2.32 -7.72 -11.10
C LEU A 7 3.33 -6.57 -11.09
N ASP A 8 3.77 -6.08 -12.25
CA ASP A 8 4.66 -4.93 -12.35
C ASP A 8 4.00 -3.66 -11.78
N THR A 9 2.73 -3.41 -12.14
CA THR A 9 1.97 -2.27 -11.63
C THR A 9 1.70 -2.36 -10.14
N LEU A 10 1.36 -3.55 -9.62
CA LEU A 10 1.21 -3.75 -8.17
C LEU A 10 2.54 -3.53 -7.44
N GLN A 11 3.64 -4.07 -7.97
CA GLN A 11 4.95 -3.85 -7.36
C GLN A 11 5.31 -2.36 -7.28
N GLN A 12 5.00 -1.59 -8.32
CA GLN A 12 5.22 -0.14 -8.32
C GLN A 12 4.38 0.57 -7.25
N LEU A 13 3.11 0.17 -7.09
CA LEU A 13 2.24 0.68 -6.03
C LEU A 13 2.85 0.45 -4.64
N GLU A 14 3.25 -0.78 -4.34
CA GLU A 14 3.88 -1.12 -3.04
C GLU A 14 5.16 -0.33 -2.80
N LEU A 15 6.00 -0.17 -3.83
CA LEU A 15 7.22 0.63 -3.72
C LEU A 15 6.92 2.10 -3.43
N ARG A 16 5.88 2.67 -4.05
CA ARG A 16 5.48 4.05 -3.81
C ARG A 16 4.90 4.25 -2.41
N ALA A 17 4.12 3.30 -1.91
CA ALA A 17 3.65 3.30 -0.52
C ALA A 17 4.84 3.21 0.45
N ALA A 18 5.80 2.31 0.19
CA ALA A 18 7.01 2.19 1.00
C ALA A 18 7.81 3.50 1.05
N GLU A 19 8.02 4.15 -0.09
CA GLU A 19 8.70 5.44 -0.21
C GLU A 19 7.97 6.56 0.53
N LEU A 20 6.65 6.63 0.39
CA LEU A 20 5.80 7.59 1.11
C LEU A 20 5.95 7.40 2.63
N TYR A 21 5.79 6.18 3.12
CA TYR A 21 5.87 5.90 4.55
C TYR A 21 7.27 6.12 5.10
N ARG A 22 8.31 5.84 4.31
CA ARG A 22 9.69 6.21 4.68
C ARG A 22 9.83 7.71 4.86
N TRP A 23 9.37 8.48 3.89
CA TRP A 23 9.42 9.95 3.93
C TRP A 23 8.59 10.51 5.08
N LEU A 24 7.37 9.99 5.32
CA LEU A 24 6.53 10.37 6.47
C LEU A 24 7.22 10.10 7.81
N ALA A 25 7.94 8.98 7.93
CA ALA A 25 8.71 8.67 9.13
C ALA A 25 9.83 9.70 9.38
N GLU A 26 10.43 10.24 8.33
CA GLU A 26 11.49 11.23 8.40
C GLU A 26 10.97 12.62 8.73
N VAL A 27 9.93 13.09 8.04
CA VAL A 27 9.37 14.45 8.27
C VAL A 27 8.63 14.56 9.60
N LEU A 28 8.07 13.46 10.11
CA LEU A 28 7.41 13.40 11.42
C LEU A 28 8.34 12.92 12.54
N ALA A 29 9.67 12.96 12.36
CA ALA A 29 10.64 12.44 13.34
C ALA A 29 10.54 13.08 14.75
N ALA A 30 9.96 14.28 14.86
CA ALA A 30 9.67 14.92 16.14
C ALA A 30 8.64 14.15 16.96
N ASP A 31 7.69 13.49 16.32
CA ASP A 31 6.75 12.56 16.94
C ASP A 31 7.27 11.13 16.78
N ARG A 32 7.96 10.63 17.81
CA ARG A 32 8.57 9.30 17.81
C ARG A 32 7.57 8.17 17.53
N GLN A 33 6.32 8.32 17.98
CA GLN A 33 5.32 7.28 17.79
C GLN A 33 4.84 7.25 16.35
N ALA A 34 4.50 8.42 15.78
CA ALA A 34 4.10 8.53 14.38
C ALA A 34 5.23 8.08 13.46
N SER A 35 6.45 8.59 13.69
CA SER A 35 7.65 8.19 12.96
C SER A 35 7.89 6.67 13.01
N GLY A 36 7.76 6.06 14.19
CA GLY A 36 7.93 4.61 14.34
C GLY A 36 6.86 3.78 13.62
N VAL A 37 5.61 4.24 13.59
CA VAL A 37 4.52 3.60 12.85
C VAL A 37 4.80 3.66 11.34
N PHE A 38 5.05 4.85 10.79
CA PHE A 38 5.31 5.01 9.36
C PHE A 38 6.59 4.28 8.93
N PHE A 39 7.63 4.26 9.76
CA PHE A 39 8.82 3.47 9.48
C PHE A 39 8.49 1.98 9.37
N ARG A 40 7.67 1.44 10.28
CA ARG A 40 7.24 0.04 10.23
C ARG A 40 6.44 -0.26 8.97
N LEU A 41 5.47 0.58 8.62
CA LEU A 41 4.70 0.44 7.39
C LEU A 41 5.61 0.42 6.17
N SER A 42 6.61 1.30 6.09
CA SER A 42 7.56 1.31 4.97
C SER A 42 8.31 -0.01 4.78
N LEU A 43 8.64 -0.71 5.87
CA LEU A 43 9.30 -2.02 5.80
C LEU A 43 8.35 -3.12 5.35
N GLN A 44 7.07 -3.04 5.74
CA GLN A 44 6.03 -3.98 5.34
C GLN A 44 5.75 -3.85 3.84
N GLU A 45 5.56 -2.64 3.33
CA GLU A 45 5.33 -2.42 1.89
C GLU A 45 6.55 -2.79 1.03
N GLN A 46 7.76 -2.54 1.55
CA GLN A 46 8.97 -3.03 0.88
C GLN A 46 8.98 -4.57 0.78
N THR A 47 8.45 -5.25 1.80
CA THR A 47 8.31 -6.72 1.81
C THR A 47 7.25 -7.17 0.81
N HIS A 48 6.11 -6.48 0.71
CA HIS A 48 5.08 -6.74 -0.30
C HIS A 48 5.63 -6.63 -1.72
N ALA A 49 6.32 -5.53 -2.03
CA ALA A 49 6.98 -5.32 -3.32
C ALA A 49 7.94 -6.48 -3.66
N ASN A 50 8.72 -6.96 -2.69
CA ASN A 50 9.65 -8.07 -2.86
C ASN A 50 8.94 -9.41 -3.13
N LEU A 51 7.81 -9.67 -2.47
CA LEU A 51 6.99 -10.87 -2.70
C LEU A 51 6.38 -10.85 -4.11
N ILE A 52 5.88 -9.71 -4.56
CA ILE A 52 5.35 -9.54 -5.92
C ILE A 52 6.46 -9.75 -6.96
N ALA A 53 7.64 -9.17 -6.73
CA ALA A 53 8.80 -9.33 -7.61
C ALA A 53 9.25 -10.80 -7.69
N PHE A 54 9.23 -11.52 -6.56
CA PHE A 54 9.51 -12.95 -6.53
C PHE A 54 8.48 -13.74 -7.36
N GLN A 55 7.19 -13.50 -7.15
CA GLN A 55 6.13 -14.18 -7.89
C GLN A 55 6.20 -13.92 -9.40
N ARG A 56 6.54 -12.69 -9.79
CA ARG A 56 6.79 -12.32 -11.19
C ARG A 56 7.93 -13.16 -11.81
N ARG A 57 9.04 -13.35 -11.08
CA ARG A 57 10.15 -14.21 -11.52
C ARG A 57 9.72 -15.67 -11.65
N VAL A 58 8.93 -16.19 -10.72
CA VAL A 58 8.41 -17.56 -10.79
C VAL A 58 7.56 -17.77 -12.04
N ILE A 59 6.67 -16.82 -12.38
CA ILE A 59 5.84 -16.92 -13.59
C ILE A 59 6.69 -16.84 -14.86
N LEU A 60 7.68 -15.94 -14.91
CA LEU A 60 8.58 -15.80 -16.05
C LEU A 60 9.39 -17.07 -16.35
N HIS A 61 9.78 -17.82 -15.31
CA HIS A 61 10.72 -18.94 -15.44
C HIS A 61 10.09 -20.33 -15.30
N GLY A 62 8.86 -20.45 -14.79
CA GLY A 62 8.33 -21.73 -14.32
C GLY A 62 6.92 -22.11 -14.78
N GLY A 63 6.13 -21.20 -15.36
CA GLY A 63 4.73 -21.49 -15.71
C GLY A 63 4.40 -21.00 -17.10
N GLY A 64 3.85 -21.88 -17.93
CA GLY A 64 3.24 -21.51 -19.21
C GLY A 64 2.19 -20.38 -19.06
N PRO A 65 1.57 -19.94 -20.16
CA PRO A 65 0.73 -18.74 -20.17
C PRO A 65 -0.37 -18.81 -19.10
N VAL A 66 -0.33 -17.89 -18.14
CA VAL A 66 -1.41 -17.70 -17.17
C VAL A 66 -2.46 -16.81 -17.82
N ALA A 67 -3.62 -17.39 -18.11
CA ALA A 67 -4.78 -16.61 -18.52
C ALA A 67 -5.20 -15.71 -17.35
N VAL A 68 -5.28 -14.41 -17.62
CA VAL A 68 -5.83 -13.43 -16.68
C VAL A 68 -6.93 -12.68 -17.40
N PRO A 69 -8.06 -12.42 -16.72
CA PRO A 69 -9.09 -11.54 -17.24
C PRO A 69 -8.54 -10.12 -17.39
N GLU A 70 -9.24 -9.31 -18.18
CA GLU A 70 -8.91 -7.91 -18.31
C GLU A 70 -9.20 -7.19 -16.99
N ILE A 71 -8.15 -6.68 -16.35
CA ILE A 71 -8.24 -5.93 -15.09
C ILE A 71 -7.98 -4.48 -15.40
N ASP A 72 -8.89 -3.62 -14.93
CA ASP A 72 -8.70 -2.17 -14.99
C ASP A 72 -7.73 -1.74 -13.88
N LEU A 73 -6.56 -1.23 -14.29
CA LEU A 73 -5.51 -0.72 -13.39
C LEU A 73 -5.46 0.81 -13.34
N ARG A 74 -6.41 1.52 -13.97
CA ARG A 74 -6.42 3.00 -13.95
C ARG A 74 -6.40 3.57 -12.53
N GLY A 75 -7.13 2.94 -11.62
CA GLY A 75 -7.13 3.31 -10.21
C GLY A 75 -5.76 3.21 -9.54
N VAL A 76 -4.88 2.28 -9.97
CA VAL A 76 -3.50 2.20 -9.42
C VAL A 76 -2.67 3.40 -9.86
N ALA A 77 -2.80 3.80 -11.13
CA ALA A 77 -2.08 4.96 -11.66
C ALA A 77 -2.53 6.25 -10.96
N GLU A 78 -3.84 6.39 -10.69
CA GLU A 78 -4.41 7.51 -9.94
C GLU A 78 -3.87 7.56 -8.50
N VAL A 79 -3.76 6.40 -7.83
CA VAL A 79 -3.18 6.31 -6.49
C VAL A 79 -1.71 6.72 -6.48
N ILE A 80 -0.92 6.23 -7.43
CA ILE A 80 0.50 6.61 -7.54
C ILE A 80 0.63 8.13 -7.74
N ALA A 81 -0.18 8.71 -8.62
CA ALA A 81 -0.19 10.15 -8.85
C ALA A 81 -0.57 10.94 -7.58
N ALA A 82 -1.55 10.46 -6.82
CA ALA A 82 -1.97 11.08 -5.57
C ALA A 82 -0.85 11.06 -4.50
N VAL A 83 -0.03 10.01 -4.45
CA VAL A 83 1.15 9.95 -3.55
C VAL A 83 2.16 11.06 -3.90
N ASP A 84 2.45 11.22 -5.20
CA ASP A 84 3.37 12.26 -5.66
C ASP A 84 2.80 13.67 -5.41
N GLU A 85 1.51 13.88 -5.66
CA GLU A 85 0.81 15.14 -5.41
C GLU A 85 0.77 15.48 -3.91
N PHE A 86 0.48 14.51 -3.04
CA PHE A 86 0.46 14.73 -1.60
C PHE A 86 1.82 15.23 -1.09
N ARG A 87 2.92 14.59 -1.52
CA ARG A 87 4.27 15.02 -1.15
C ARG A 87 4.62 16.42 -1.66
N ALA A 88 4.15 16.78 -2.85
CA ALA A 88 4.40 18.09 -3.44
C ALA A 88 3.60 19.21 -2.74
N THR A 89 2.35 18.92 -2.36
CA THR A 89 1.43 19.90 -1.76
C THR A 89 1.56 19.99 -0.24
N HIS A 90 2.07 18.94 0.42
CA HIS A 90 2.27 18.87 1.86
C HIS A 90 3.72 18.50 2.18
N PRO A 91 4.71 19.39 1.96
CA PRO A 91 6.12 19.09 2.25
C PRO A 91 6.41 18.91 3.74
N SER A 92 5.49 19.30 4.62
CA SER A 92 5.58 19.16 6.08
C SER A 92 4.18 18.89 6.65
N PRO A 93 3.62 17.70 6.39
CA PRO A 93 2.26 17.38 6.80
C PRO A 93 2.18 17.31 8.33
N THR A 94 1.02 17.62 8.88
CA THR A 94 0.72 17.23 10.27
C THR A 94 0.58 15.71 10.37
N VAL A 95 0.63 15.17 11.59
CA VAL A 95 0.41 13.73 11.76
C VAL A 95 -1.02 13.36 11.35
N GLU A 96 -1.99 14.23 11.62
CA GLU A 96 -3.39 14.06 11.23
C GLU A 96 -3.55 14.01 9.71
N GLU A 97 -2.92 14.93 8.97
CA GLU A 97 -2.91 14.93 7.50
C GLU A 97 -2.26 13.66 6.94
N ALA A 98 -1.11 13.28 7.49
CA ALA A 98 -0.38 12.08 7.09
C ALA A 98 -1.19 10.80 7.33
N VAL A 99 -1.83 10.68 8.50
CA VAL A 99 -2.67 9.52 8.84
C VAL A 99 -3.93 9.49 7.98
N ALA A 100 -4.57 10.63 7.74
CA ALA A 100 -5.75 10.69 6.88
C ALA A 100 -5.42 10.23 5.45
N PHE A 101 -4.30 10.71 4.90
CA PHE A 101 -3.84 10.30 3.57
C PHE A 101 -3.45 8.82 3.52
N ALA A 102 -2.71 8.33 4.52
CA ALA A 102 -2.34 6.92 4.61
C ALA A 102 -3.57 6.01 4.72
N MET A 103 -4.59 6.39 5.52
CA MET A 103 -5.83 5.63 5.62
C MET A 103 -6.59 5.58 4.29
N TRP A 104 -6.63 6.70 3.55
CA TRP A 104 -7.18 6.72 2.20
C TRP A 104 -6.40 5.83 1.24
N LEU A 105 -5.06 5.83 1.32
CA LEU A 105 -4.19 4.99 0.50
C LEU A 105 -4.46 3.50 0.76
N GLU A 106 -4.46 3.08 2.02
CA GLU A 106 -4.73 1.69 2.44
C GLU A 106 -6.16 1.22 2.09
N GLU A 107 -7.11 2.13 1.92
CA GLU A 107 -8.48 1.83 1.53
C GLU A 107 -8.65 1.79 -0.01
N GLY A 108 -8.02 2.72 -0.72
CA GLY A 108 -8.13 2.87 -2.17
C GLY A 108 -7.26 1.90 -2.97
N ALA A 109 -6.02 1.66 -2.52
CA ALA A 109 -5.01 0.87 -3.23
C ALA A 109 -5.26 -0.64 -3.11
N ALA A 110 -5.55 -1.09 -1.89
CA ALA A 110 -5.74 -2.48 -1.52
C ALA A 110 -7.08 -3.05 -1.98
N GLU A 111 -8.18 -2.39 -1.63
CA GLU A 111 -9.49 -3.03 -1.69
C GLU A 111 -10.02 -3.11 -3.13
N GLN A 112 -9.77 -2.10 -3.96
CA GLN A 112 -10.28 -2.10 -5.33
C GLN A 112 -9.51 -3.03 -6.26
N VAL A 113 -8.21 -3.18 -6.06
CA VAL A 113 -7.33 -3.92 -6.98
C VAL A 113 -7.21 -5.37 -6.52
N HIS A 114 -6.98 -5.61 -5.23
CA HIS A 114 -6.89 -6.96 -4.68
C HIS A 114 -8.23 -7.70 -4.74
N SER A 115 -9.35 -7.08 -4.39
CA SER A 115 -10.66 -7.77 -4.47
C SER A 115 -11.06 -8.13 -5.91
N ARG A 116 -10.74 -7.28 -6.89
CA ARG A 116 -10.98 -7.56 -8.31
C ARG A 116 -10.07 -8.67 -8.81
N LEU A 117 -8.79 -8.66 -8.45
CA LEU A 117 -7.85 -9.76 -8.75
C LEU A 117 -8.29 -11.10 -8.14
N LEU A 118 -8.76 -11.09 -6.89
CA LEU A 118 -9.21 -12.29 -6.18
C LEU A 118 -10.44 -12.93 -6.80
N ARG A 119 -11.39 -12.13 -7.29
CA ARG A 119 -12.58 -12.64 -7.98
C ARG A 119 -12.26 -13.26 -9.34
N ALA A 120 -11.11 -12.92 -9.89
CA ALA A 120 -10.76 -13.20 -11.28
C ALA A 120 -9.67 -14.27 -11.44
N CYS A 121 -9.09 -14.76 -10.34
CA CYS A 121 -7.97 -15.71 -10.34
C CYS A 121 -8.25 -16.91 -9.43
N ASP A 122 -8.46 -18.10 -10.01
CA ASP A 122 -8.31 -19.40 -9.32
C ASP A 122 -6.83 -19.88 -9.32
N SER A 123 -5.89 -18.93 -9.38
CA SER A 123 -4.48 -19.20 -9.67
C SER A 123 -3.58 -19.13 -8.42
N PRO A 124 -2.29 -19.54 -8.50
CA PRO A 124 -1.30 -19.35 -7.43
C PRO A 124 -1.21 -17.91 -6.88
N LEU A 125 -1.69 -16.93 -7.64
CA LEU A 125 -1.74 -15.52 -7.23
C LEU A 125 -2.83 -15.22 -6.21
N ALA A 126 -3.88 -16.02 -6.13
CA ALA A 126 -4.97 -15.80 -5.19
C ALA A 126 -4.49 -15.83 -3.73
N THR A 127 -3.46 -16.63 -3.42
CA THR A 127 -2.85 -16.67 -2.09
C THR A 127 -2.03 -15.40 -1.82
N LEU A 128 -1.18 -15.00 -2.78
CA LEU A 128 -0.41 -13.75 -2.66
C LEU A 128 -1.35 -12.55 -2.43
N VAL A 129 -2.35 -12.39 -3.29
CA VAL A 129 -3.28 -11.25 -3.22
C VAL A 129 -4.13 -11.28 -1.95
N ARG A 130 -4.51 -12.45 -1.43
CA ARG A 130 -5.19 -12.56 -0.12
C ARG A 130 -4.30 -12.12 1.03
N ASN A 131 -3.02 -12.47 0.98
CA ASN A 131 -2.06 -12.10 2.02
C ASN A 131 -1.83 -10.59 2.02
N LEU A 132 -1.58 -9.98 0.84
CA LEU A 132 -1.46 -8.53 0.69
C LEU A 132 -2.71 -7.82 1.24
N ALA A 133 -3.90 -8.19 0.79
CA ALA A 133 -5.14 -7.60 1.29
C ALA A 133 -5.37 -7.79 2.80
N ALA A 134 -4.81 -8.84 3.41
CA ALA A 134 -4.88 -9.04 4.85
C ALA A 134 -3.84 -8.20 5.60
N ASP A 135 -2.69 -7.93 4.99
CA ASP A 135 -1.64 -7.07 5.54
C ASP A 135 -2.08 -5.60 5.47
N ASP A 136 -2.70 -5.15 4.37
CA ASP A 136 -3.28 -3.80 4.21
C ASP A 136 -4.32 -3.48 5.31
N ARG A 137 -5.16 -4.47 5.66
CA ARG A 137 -6.09 -4.33 6.80
C ARG A 137 -5.36 -4.11 8.13
N ARG A 138 -4.23 -4.79 8.35
CA ARG A 138 -3.41 -4.59 9.55
C ARG A 138 -2.70 -3.24 9.53
N HIS A 139 -2.37 -2.69 8.35
CA HIS A 139 -1.86 -1.33 8.23
C HIS A 139 -2.91 -0.31 8.68
N LYS A 140 -4.17 -0.46 8.25
CA LYS A 140 -5.29 0.37 8.73
C LYS A 140 -5.46 0.30 10.25
N GLU A 141 -5.38 -0.90 10.83
CA GLU A 141 -5.44 -1.06 12.29
C GLU A 141 -4.30 -0.32 12.99
N LEU A 142 -3.08 -0.41 12.45
CA LEU A 142 -1.92 0.28 13.00
C LEU A 142 -2.06 1.80 12.89
N LEU A 143 -2.51 2.32 11.75
CA LEU A 143 -2.79 3.75 11.55
C LEU A 143 -3.89 4.23 12.50
N GLY A 144 -4.93 3.42 12.73
CA GLY A 144 -5.99 3.69 13.69
C GLY A 144 -5.49 3.90 15.13
N THR A 145 -4.33 3.34 15.50
CA THR A 145 -3.72 3.61 16.81
C THR A 145 -3.26 5.07 16.98
N LEU A 146 -2.85 5.73 15.87
CA LEU A 146 -2.50 7.15 15.86
C LEU A 146 -3.76 8.00 15.93
N THR A 147 -4.80 7.66 15.16
CA THR A 147 -6.10 8.36 15.20
C THR A 147 -6.73 8.34 16.59
N ALA A 148 -6.71 7.19 17.25
CA ALA A 148 -7.26 7.04 18.61
C ALA A 148 -6.51 7.85 19.67
N ARG A 149 -5.22 8.18 19.44
CA ARG A 149 -4.45 9.06 20.31
C ARG A 149 -4.97 10.48 20.25
N PHE A 150 -5.16 11.02 19.03
CA PHE A 150 -5.69 12.38 18.84
C PHE A 150 -7.06 12.57 19.46
N ALA A 151 -7.96 11.59 19.31
CA ALA A 151 -9.29 11.65 19.93
C ALA A 151 -9.24 11.76 21.46
N LYS A 152 -8.24 11.12 22.11
CA LYS A 152 -8.05 11.21 23.56
C LYS A 152 -7.44 12.54 23.99
N GLU A 153 -6.50 13.07 23.22
CA GLU A 153 -5.86 14.36 23.49
C GLU A 153 -6.85 15.52 23.34
N SER A 154 -7.71 15.50 22.31
CA SER A 154 -8.76 16.51 22.13
C SER A 154 -9.88 16.45 23.17
N ALA A 155 -10.15 15.29 23.77
CA ALA A 155 -11.16 15.13 24.82
C ALA A 155 -10.66 15.52 26.23
N ALA A 156 -9.36 15.77 26.38
CA ALA A 156 -8.73 16.16 27.63
C ALA A 156 -8.52 17.68 27.76
N CYS A 157 -8.85 18.46 26.73
CA CYS A 157 -8.92 19.92 26.72
C CYS A 157 -10.35 20.41 26.93
#